data_AF-A0A2T2R306-F1
#
_entry.id   AF-A0A2T2R306-F1
#
_cell.length_a   1.000
_cell.length_b   1.000
_cell.length_c   1.000
_cell.angle_alpha   90.00
_cell.angle_beta   90.00
_cell.angle_gamma   90.00
#
_symmetry.space_group_name_H-M   'P 1'
#
loop_
_entity.id
_entity.type
_entity.pdbx_description
1 polymer ?
#
loop_
_entity_poly.entity_id
_entity_poly.type
_entity_poly.pdbx_seq_one_letter_code
_entity_poly.pdbx_strand_id
1 'polypeptide(L)'
;MVAQKEVSTGEWPPYYDKLKPKLAKAGGRLLAETLPEWVAGNIEAISQDHTNASYVGKFDSDDGKIDFSDPAETNLRKIRAFTDWPKAHFYHGDNRVIITKAHREDGELIIDKVKTSGHTVMDYEGFQKQF
;
A
#
# COMPACT_ATOMS: atom_id res chain seq x y z
N MET A 1 -9.41 -12.74 19.98
CA MET A 1 -10.07 -12.21 18.78
C MET A 1 -11.56 -12.21 19.02
N VAL A 2 -12.20 -11.07 18.81
CA VAL A 2 -13.63 -10.84 19.13
C VAL A 2 -14.49 -10.93 17.87
N ALA A 3 -14.03 -10.33 16.78
CA ALA A 3 -14.65 -10.40 15.47
C ALA A 3 -13.59 -10.23 14.38
N GLN A 4 -13.83 -10.78 13.19
CA GLN A 4 -12.99 -10.59 12.02
C GLN A 4 -13.84 -10.56 10.76
N LYS A 5 -13.33 -9.91 9.70
CA LYS A 5 -13.99 -9.88 8.40
C LYS A 5 -12.97 -9.79 7.29
N GLU A 6 -13.06 -10.70 6.34
CA GLU A 6 -12.26 -10.67 5.13
C GLU A 6 -12.79 -9.62 4.15
N VAL A 7 -11.87 -8.95 3.46
CA VAL A 7 -12.17 -7.93 2.45
C VAL A 7 -11.35 -8.21 1.21
N SER A 8 -12.02 -8.42 0.09
CA SER A 8 -11.34 -8.59 -1.20
C SER A 8 -10.64 -7.30 -1.64
N THR A 9 -9.37 -7.44 -2.01
CA THR A 9 -8.53 -6.36 -2.54
C THR A 9 -8.94 -5.98 -3.97
N GLY A 10 -9.43 -6.95 -4.74
CA GLY A 10 -9.67 -6.84 -6.19
C GLY A 10 -8.39 -7.18 -6.95
N GLU A 11 -7.67 -6.16 -7.41
CA GLU A 11 -6.36 -6.33 -8.01
C GLU A 11 -5.28 -6.53 -6.93
N TRP A 12 -4.37 -7.48 -7.16
CA TRP A 12 -3.20 -7.69 -6.32
C TRP A 12 -1.91 -7.25 -7.03
N PRO A 13 -1.02 -6.49 -6.38
CA PRO A 13 -1.22 -5.83 -5.08
C PRO A 13 -2.16 -4.63 -5.18
N PRO A 14 -3.00 -4.34 -4.16
CA PRO A 14 -3.90 -3.19 -4.21
C PRO A 14 -3.15 -1.88 -3.96
N TYR A 15 -3.66 -0.78 -4.51
CA TYR A 15 -3.25 0.55 -4.08
C TYR A 15 -3.82 0.88 -2.70
N TYR A 16 -3.01 1.52 -1.85
CA TYR A 16 -3.39 1.95 -0.50
C TYR A 16 -4.65 2.82 -0.51
N ASP A 17 -4.72 3.78 -1.44
CA ASP A 17 -5.83 4.72 -1.56
C ASP A 17 -7.16 4.02 -1.93
N LYS A 18 -7.11 2.84 -2.56
CA LYS A 18 -8.28 2.01 -2.86
C LYS A 18 -8.62 1.05 -1.72
N LEU A 19 -7.61 0.50 -1.04
CA LEU A 19 -7.82 -0.45 0.05
C LEU A 19 -8.31 0.21 1.35
N LYS A 20 -7.72 1.37 1.71
CA LYS A 20 -8.05 2.13 2.92
C LYS A 20 -9.56 2.38 3.11
N PRO A 21 -10.30 2.94 2.13
CA PRO A 21 -11.73 3.20 2.32
C PRO A 21 -12.56 1.90 2.41
N LYS A 22 -12.16 0.83 1.71
CA LYS A 22 -12.83 -0.48 1.81
C LYS A 22 -12.70 -1.04 3.23
N LEU A 23 -11.49 -1.03 3.79
CA LEU A 23 -11.24 -1.49 5.16
C LEU A 23 -11.91 -0.61 6.21
N ALA A 24 -11.88 0.71 6.05
CA ALA A 24 -12.55 1.64 6.96
C ALA A 24 -14.07 1.37 7.03
N LYS A 25 -14.71 1.18 5.87
CA LYS A 25 -16.14 0.84 5.80
C LYS A 25 -16.44 -0.52 6.40
N ALA A 26 -15.63 -1.54 6.09
CA ALA A 26 -15.81 -2.89 6.63
C ALA A 26 -15.63 -2.94 8.14
N GLY A 27 -14.60 -2.30 8.67
CA GLY A 27 -14.32 -2.20 10.10
C GLY A 27 -15.39 -1.44 10.87
N GLY A 28 -15.85 -0.30 10.35
CA GLY A 28 -16.94 0.46 10.96
C GLY A 28 -18.24 -0.35 11.06
N ARG A 29 -18.58 -1.08 9.99
CA ARG A 29 -19.74 -1.98 9.99
C ARG A 29 -19.57 -3.14 10.98
N LEU A 30 -18.41 -3.81 10.96
CA LEU A 30 -18.12 -4.91 11.86
C LEU A 30 -18.21 -4.48 13.33
N LEU A 31 -17.67 -3.31 13.65
CA LEU A 31 -17.73 -2.75 15.01
C LEU A 31 -19.18 -2.48 15.44
N ALA A 32 -19.99 -1.87 14.58
CA ALA A 32 -21.40 -1.60 14.88
C ALA A 32 -22.22 -2.87 15.09
N GLU A 33 -21.94 -3.94 14.33
CA GLU A 33 -22.58 -5.25 14.47
C GLU A 33 -22.09 -5.99 15.75
N THR A 34 -20.83 -5.82 16.13
CA THR A 34 -20.19 -6.57 17.23
C THR A 34 -20.45 -5.95 18.60
N LEU A 35 -20.50 -4.63 18.71
CA LEU A 35 -20.61 -3.91 20.00
C LEU A 35 -21.83 -4.33 20.85
N PRO A 36 -23.06 -4.46 20.30
CA PRO A 36 -24.22 -4.86 21.09
C PRO A 36 -24.06 -6.26 21.72
N GLU A 37 -23.61 -7.24 20.92
CA GLU A 37 -23.37 -8.61 21.37
C GLU A 37 -22.24 -8.68 22.39
N TRP A 38 -21.20 -7.87 22.23
CA TRP A 38 -20.12 -7.75 23.21
C TRP A 38 -20.62 -7.23 24.56
N VAL A 39 -21.43 -6.17 24.55
CA VAL A 39 -21.99 -5.58 25.77
C VAL A 39 -22.98 -6.53 26.45
N ALA A 40 -23.73 -7.30 25.68
CA ALA A 40 -24.63 -8.32 26.21
C ALA A 40 -23.91 -9.55 26.81
N GLY A 41 -22.60 -9.69 26.56
CA GLY A 41 -21.82 -10.85 27.01
C GLY A 41 -22.00 -12.09 26.14
N ASN A 42 -22.50 -11.93 24.91
CA ASN A 42 -22.82 -13.04 24.00
C ASN A 42 -21.62 -13.50 23.16
N ILE A 43 -20.49 -12.80 23.21
CA ILE A 43 -19.30 -13.13 22.41
C ILE A 43 -18.27 -13.88 23.24
N GLU A 44 -17.95 -15.10 22.83
CA GLU A 44 -16.79 -15.84 23.32
C GLU A 44 -15.55 -15.47 22.48
N ALA A 45 -14.54 -14.88 23.14
CA ALA A 45 -13.32 -14.46 22.47
C ALA A 45 -12.36 -15.65 22.23
N ILE A 46 -11.79 -15.73 21.03
CA ILE A 46 -10.86 -16.79 20.64
C ILE A 46 -9.42 -16.37 20.89
N SER A 47 -8.58 -17.20 21.52
CA SER A 47 -7.15 -16.88 21.67
C SER A 47 -6.45 -16.74 20.32
N GLN A 48 -5.49 -15.82 20.19
CA GLN A 48 -4.70 -15.69 18.97
C GLN A 48 -3.63 -16.79 18.91
N ASP A 49 -3.41 -17.35 17.72
CA ASP A 49 -2.29 -18.25 17.48
C ASP A 49 -1.00 -17.44 17.30
N HIS A 50 -0.11 -17.51 18.29
CA HIS A 50 1.15 -16.78 18.28
C HIS A 50 2.13 -17.26 17.21
N THR A 51 1.97 -18.47 16.67
CA THR A 51 2.84 -18.97 15.58
C THR A 51 2.58 -18.27 14.25
N ASN A 52 1.38 -17.69 14.10
CA ASN A 52 0.96 -16.94 12.91
C ASN A 52 1.10 -15.42 13.10
N ALA A 53 1.54 -14.96 14.26
CA ALA A 53 1.68 -13.52 14.54
C ALA A 53 2.87 -12.93 13.75
N SER A 54 2.62 -11.80 13.10
CA SER A 54 3.66 -10.98 12.46
C SER A 54 3.65 -9.57 13.02
N TYR A 55 4.78 -8.87 12.88
CA TYR A 55 4.94 -7.50 13.34
C TYR A 55 5.11 -6.56 12.15
N VAL A 56 4.40 -5.43 12.19
CA VAL A 56 4.55 -4.33 11.23
C VAL A 56 5.05 -3.11 12.00
N GLY A 57 6.20 -2.59 11.59
CA GLY A 57 6.81 -1.39 12.17
C GLY A 57 6.17 -0.09 11.67
N LYS A 58 6.61 1.03 12.23
CA LYS A 58 6.34 2.34 11.62
C LYS A 58 7.22 2.47 10.38
N PHE A 59 6.67 3.02 9.31
CA PHE A 59 7.50 3.40 8.17
C PHE A 59 8.35 4.63 8.51
N ASP A 60 9.37 4.88 7.71
CA ASP A 60 10.10 6.15 7.61
C ASP A 60 10.18 6.63 6.15
N SER A 61 10.92 7.71 5.89
CA SER A 61 11.06 8.24 4.53
C SER A 61 11.82 7.30 3.59
N ASP A 62 12.76 6.52 4.10
CA ASP A 62 13.66 5.68 3.32
C ASP A 62 12.96 4.40 2.86
N ASP A 63 11.95 3.91 3.58
CA ASP A 63 11.06 2.84 3.13
C ASP A 63 10.42 3.12 1.75
N GLY A 64 10.21 4.39 1.44
CA GLY A 64 9.68 4.82 0.15
C GLY A 64 10.68 4.72 -0.99
N LYS A 65 11.97 4.49 -0.73
CA LYS A 65 12.98 4.45 -1.77
C LYS A 65 12.87 3.15 -2.57
N ILE A 66 12.81 3.29 -3.88
CA ILE A 66 12.80 2.17 -4.83
C ILE A 66 14.25 1.77 -5.11
N ASP A 67 14.54 0.50 -4.85
CA ASP A 67 15.79 -0.14 -5.24
C ASP A 67 15.51 -0.96 -6.49
N PHE A 68 15.99 -0.54 -7.65
CA PHE A 68 15.75 -1.23 -8.91
C PHE A 68 16.48 -2.58 -9.01
N SER A 69 17.34 -2.93 -8.05
CA SER A 69 17.88 -4.29 -7.92
C SER A 69 16.93 -5.25 -7.20
N ASP A 70 15.91 -4.74 -6.49
CA ASP A 70 14.85 -5.58 -5.90
C ASP A 70 13.99 -6.24 -7.01
N PRO A 71 13.40 -7.41 -6.75
CA PRO A 71 12.43 -8.01 -7.66
C PRO A 71 11.31 -7.03 -8.04
N ALA A 72 10.90 -7.03 -9.31
CA ALA A 72 9.85 -6.16 -9.83
C ALA A 72 8.56 -6.20 -9.00
N GLU A 73 8.19 -7.39 -8.50
CA GLU A 73 7.04 -7.59 -7.61
C GLU A 73 7.17 -6.84 -6.28
N THR A 74 8.37 -6.85 -5.67
CA THR A 74 8.65 -6.14 -4.42
C THR A 74 8.49 -4.63 -4.63
N ASN A 75 9.05 -4.10 -5.70
CA ASN A 75 8.91 -2.69 -6.04
C ASN A 75 7.48 -2.31 -6.40
N LEU A 76 6.74 -3.16 -7.13
CA LEU A 76 5.33 -2.93 -7.42
C LEU A 76 4.51 -2.84 -6.12
N ARG A 77 4.75 -3.73 -5.16
CA ARG A 77 4.10 -3.69 -3.84
C ARG A 77 4.42 -2.40 -3.10
N LYS A 78 5.68 -1.98 -3.06
CA LYS A 78 6.10 -0.68 -2.46
C LYS A 78 5.37 0.49 -3.12
N ILE A 79 5.34 0.53 -4.46
CA ILE A 79 4.67 1.58 -5.25
C ILE A 79 3.19 1.69 -4.90
N ARG A 80 2.49 0.55 -4.83
CA ARG A 80 1.05 0.53 -4.55
C ARG A 80 0.72 0.71 -3.06
N ALA A 81 1.58 0.24 -2.15
CA ALA A 81 1.41 0.43 -0.71
C ALA A 81 1.68 1.89 -0.28
N PHE A 82 2.69 2.53 -0.85
CA PHE A 82 3.15 3.86 -0.44
C PHE A 82 2.60 4.97 -1.34
N THR A 83 1.31 4.94 -1.66
CA THR A 83 0.68 5.99 -2.50
C THR A 83 0.64 7.36 -1.81
N ASP A 84 0.48 7.40 -0.48
CA ASP A 84 0.31 8.64 0.29
C ASP A 84 1.59 9.03 1.05
N TRP A 85 2.09 8.12 1.88
CA TRP A 85 3.33 8.25 2.63
C TRP A 85 3.97 6.87 2.80
N PRO A 86 5.30 6.73 2.75
CA PRO A 86 6.34 7.76 2.48
C PRO A 86 6.50 8.22 1.03
N LYS A 87 5.67 7.69 0.12
CA LYS A 87 5.77 7.85 -1.35
C LYS A 87 6.91 7.05 -1.95
N ALA A 88 6.55 6.09 -2.78
CA ALA A 88 7.51 5.36 -3.60
C ALA A 88 8.28 6.32 -4.51
N HIS A 89 9.60 6.34 -4.44
CA HIS A 89 10.42 7.32 -5.13
C HIS A 89 11.83 6.81 -5.43
N PHE A 90 12.50 7.48 -6.36
CA PHE A 90 13.92 7.34 -6.61
C PHE A 90 14.56 8.73 -6.76
N TYR A 91 15.88 8.78 -6.87
CA TYR A 91 16.61 10.02 -7.10
C TYR A 91 17.18 10.04 -8.52
N HIS A 92 16.98 11.16 -9.21
CA HIS A 92 17.61 11.46 -10.50
C HIS A 92 18.45 12.73 -10.33
N GLY A 93 19.77 12.56 -10.19
CA GLY A 93 20.63 13.59 -9.62
C GLY A 93 20.18 13.94 -8.19
N ASP A 94 20.08 15.23 -7.88
CA ASP A 94 19.59 15.71 -6.59
C ASP A 94 18.05 15.76 -6.49
N ASN A 95 17.34 15.40 -7.58
CA ASN A 95 15.89 15.50 -7.64
C ASN A 95 15.21 14.20 -7.21
N ARG A 96 14.33 14.30 -6.21
CA ARG A 96 13.43 13.22 -5.82
C ARG A 96 12.29 13.08 -6.82
N VAL A 97 12.14 11.90 -7.40
CA VAL A 97 11.10 11.56 -8.38
C VAL A 97 10.16 10.52 -7.76
N ILE A 98 8.89 10.88 -7.60
CA ILE A 98 7.87 10.01 -7.02
C ILE A 98 7.25 9.16 -8.13
N ILE A 99 7.19 7.86 -7.93
CA ILE A 99 6.46 6.93 -8.81
C ILE A 99 5.01 6.90 -8.36
N THR A 100 4.09 7.27 -9.26
CA THR A 100 2.65 7.36 -8.95
C THR A 100 1.84 6.22 -9.55
N LYS A 101 2.35 5.60 -10.62
CA LYS A 101 1.72 4.45 -11.26
C LYS A 101 2.78 3.58 -11.92
N ALA A 102 2.65 2.27 -11.71
CA ALA A 102 3.45 1.24 -12.35
C ALA A 102 2.63 -0.05 -12.48
N HIS A 103 3.08 -0.90 -13.41
CA HIS A 103 2.57 -2.24 -13.59
C HIS A 103 3.72 -3.21 -13.86
N ARG A 104 3.39 -4.49 -13.99
CA ARG A 104 4.34 -5.52 -14.41
C ARG A 104 3.97 -6.05 -15.77
N GLU A 105 4.98 -6.22 -16.61
CA GLU A 105 4.87 -6.79 -17.94
C GLU A 105 6.10 -7.69 -18.13
N ASP A 106 5.89 -8.93 -18.60
CA ASP A 106 6.94 -9.93 -18.83
C ASP A 106 7.92 -10.15 -17.66
N GLY A 107 7.43 -9.98 -16.43
CA GLY A 107 8.21 -10.15 -15.21
C GLY A 107 8.90 -8.88 -14.72
N GLU A 108 9.02 -7.86 -15.58
CA GLU A 108 9.69 -6.58 -15.35
C GLU A 108 8.76 -5.54 -14.72
N LEU A 109 9.34 -4.53 -14.07
CA LEU A 109 8.62 -3.38 -13.54
C LEU A 109 8.57 -2.28 -14.60
N ILE A 110 7.36 -1.90 -15.02
CA ILE A 110 7.15 -0.79 -15.95
C ILE A 110 6.59 0.41 -15.19
N ILE A 111 7.33 1.52 -15.19
CA ILE A 111 6.89 2.78 -14.59
C ILE A 111 6.03 3.54 -15.61
N ASP A 112 4.76 3.76 -15.28
CA ASP A 112 3.84 4.48 -16.15
C ASP A 112 3.93 5.99 -15.93
N LYS A 113 3.88 6.42 -14.66
CA LYS A 113 3.73 7.83 -14.30
C LYS A 113 4.57 8.23 -13.12
N VAL A 114 5.18 9.40 -13.23
CA VAL A 114 6.02 10.00 -12.21
C VAL A 114 5.57 11.42 -11.86
N LYS A 115 6.04 11.90 -10.71
CA LYS A 115 5.89 13.28 -10.26
C LYS A 115 7.22 13.78 -9.72
N THR A 116 7.71 14.88 -10.27
CA THR A 116 8.92 15.58 -9.79
C THR A 116 8.52 16.71 -8.82
N SER A 117 9.47 17.19 -8.03
CA SER A 117 9.26 18.31 -7.09
C SER A 117 8.74 19.55 -7.83
N GLY A 118 7.53 20.00 -7.48
CA GLY A 118 6.92 21.21 -8.06
C GLY A 118 6.10 21.00 -9.34
N HIS A 119 6.09 19.80 -9.93
CA HIS A 119 5.39 19.53 -11.19
C HIS A 119 4.14 18.65 -11.01
N THR A 120 3.24 18.72 -11.99
CA THR A 120 2.10 17.81 -12.13
C THR A 120 2.59 16.40 -12.50
N VAL A 121 1.77 15.39 -12.25
CA VAL A 121 2.02 14.01 -12.69
C VAL A 121 2.21 13.98 -14.21
N MET A 122 3.23 13.27 -14.69
CA MET A 122 3.54 13.11 -16.11
C MET A 122 3.94 11.67 -16.44
N ASP A 123 3.93 11.33 -17.73
CA ASP A 123 4.33 10.01 -18.21
C ASP A 123 5.85 9.82 -18.08
N TYR A 124 6.28 8.62 -17.71
CA TYR A 124 7.69 8.34 -17.46
C TYR A 124 8.56 8.48 -18.71
N GLU A 125 8.07 8.06 -19.88
CA GLU A 125 8.77 8.28 -21.15
C GLU A 125 9.00 9.78 -21.45
N GLY A 126 8.04 10.63 -21.07
CA GLY A 126 8.15 12.07 -21.21
C GLY A 126 9.22 12.64 -20.27
N PHE A 127 9.27 12.13 -19.03
CA PHE A 127 10.32 12.46 -18.07
C PHE A 127 11.72 12.10 -18.61
N GLN A 128 11.91 10.90 -19.19
CA GLN A 128 13.20 10.45 -19.73
C GLN A 128 13.68 11.23 -20.97
N LYS A 129 12.79 11.95 -21.67
CA LYS A 129 13.16 12.79 -22.82
C LYS A 129 13.53 14.21 -22.40
N GLN A 130 13.07 14.65 -21.24
CA GLN A 130 13.25 16.01 -20.73
C GLN A 130 14.50 16.14 -19.84
N PHE A 131 14.94 15.04 -19.24
CA PHE A 131 16.07 14.92 -18.33
C PHE A 131 16.97 13.76 -18.76
#